data_AF-A0A3D1B8E3-F1
#
_entry.id   AF-A0A3D1B8E3-F1
#
_cell.length_a   1.000
_cell.length_b   1.000
_cell.length_c   1.000
_cell.angle_alpha   90.00
_cell.angle_beta   90.00
_cell.angle_gamma   90.00
#
_symmetry.space_group_name_H-M   'P 1'
#
loop_
_entity.id
_entity.type
_entity.pdbx_description
1 polymer ?
#
loop_
_entity_poly.entity_id
_entity_poly.type
_entity_poly.pdbx_seq_one_letter_code
_entity_poly.pdbx_strand_id
1 'polypeptide(L)'
;MTSGGEKVTAPDDGEAVGHAMGERILALKAKRQAELGEDDYQAMRKVIGYVHRHLAQRPEADIRDSRWRHSLMNWGHDPLED
;
A
#
# COMPACT_ATOMS: atom_id res chain seq x y z
N MET A 1 29.44 -6.44 -25.37
CA MET A 1 28.08 -6.81 -24.94
C MET A 1 27.66 -5.81 -23.88
N THR A 2 27.02 -4.73 -24.28
CA THR A 2 26.48 -3.71 -23.38
C THR A 2 25.11 -3.28 -23.89
N SER A 3 24.29 -2.74 -22.99
CA SER A 3 22.90 -2.31 -23.15
C SER A 3 21.88 -3.41 -22.90
N GLY A 4 20.96 -3.30 -21.96
CA GLY A 4 20.68 -2.24 -21.01
C GLY A 4 19.64 -2.81 -20.03
N GLY A 5 19.86 -2.64 -18.73
CA GLY A 5 18.82 -2.86 -17.74
C GLY A 5 17.80 -1.75 -17.90
N GLU A 6 16.80 -1.96 -18.74
CA GLU A 6 15.68 -1.05 -18.85
C GLU A 6 14.93 -1.10 -17.51
N LYS A 7 15.12 -0.07 -16.69
CA LYS A 7 14.17 0.24 -15.63
C LYS A 7 12.87 0.56 -16.35
N VAL A 8 11.89 -0.33 -16.20
CA VAL A 8 10.50 -0.02 -16.53
C VAL A 8 10.05 1.07 -15.56
N THR A 9 10.31 2.33 -15.92
CA THR A 9 9.56 3.47 -15.41
C THR A 9 8.48 3.74 -16.44
N ALA A 10 7.38 3.00 -16.36
CA ALA A 10 6.14 3.51 -16.90
C ALA A 10 5.56 4.46 -15.83
N PRO A 11 5.50 5.78 -16.08
CA PRO A 11 4.47 6.59 -15.46
C PRO A 11 3.21 6.32 -16.28
N ASP A 12 2.45 5.30 -15.91
CA ASP A 12 1.13 5.11 -16.52
C ASP A 12 0.17 6.04 -15.79
N ASP A 13 -0.49 6.92 -16.56
CA ASP A 13 -1.46 7.95 -16.18
C ASP A 13 -2.77 7.35 -15.62
N GLY A 14 -2.64 6.52 -14.60
CA GLY A 14 -3.72 5.94 -13.81
C GLY A 14 -3.24 5.83 -12.37
N GLU A 15 -3.92 6.51 -11.46
CA GLU A 15 -3.55 6.59 -10.06
C GLU A 15 -3.09 5.23 -9.49
N ALA A 16 -1.87 5.18 -8.95
CA ALA A 16 -1.30 3.94 -8.46
C ALA A 16 -2.28 3.32 -7.44
N VAL A 17 -2.60 2.03 -7.60
CA VAL A 17 -3.60 1.34 -6.76
C VAL A 17 -3.39 1.57 -5.26
N GLY A 18 -2.12 1.70 -4.83
CA GLY A 18 -1.77 2.06 -3.46
C GLY A 18 -2.20 3.47 -3.05
N HIS A 19 -2.03 4.48 -3.91
CA HIS A 19 -2.41 5.86 -3.64
C HIS A 19 -3.94 6.00 -3.49
N ALA A 20 -4.71 5.45 -4.43
CA ALA A 20 -6.17 5.44 -4.34
C ALA A 20 -6.68 4.70 -3.08
N MET A 21 -6.00 3.62 -2.67
CA MET A 21 -6.31 2.94 -1.40
C MET A 21 -5.92 3.76 -0.18
N GLY A 22 -4.82 4.52 -0.24
CA GLY A 22 -4.43 5.49 0.79
C GLY A 22 -5.51 6.53 1.03
N GLU A 23 -6.04 7.14 -0.04
CA GLU A 23 -7.18 8.07 0.06
C GLU A 23 -8.41 7.39 0.66
N ARG A 24 -8.71 6.15 0.24
CA ARG A 24 -9.82 5.38 0.80
C ARG A 24 -9.64 5.12 2.30
N ILE A 25 -8.43 4.83 2.76
CA ILE A 25 -8.12 4.63 4.19
C ILE A 25 -8.37 5.92 4.98
N LEU A 26 -7.94 7.08 4.47
CA LEU A 26 -8.21 8.37 5.12
C LEU A 26 -9.71 8.64 5.22
N ALA A 27 -10.46 8.38 4.15
CA ALA A 27 -11.92 8.52 4.15
C ALA A 27 -12.59 7.58 5.16
N LEU A 28 -12.11 6.34 5.31
CA LEU A 28 -12.61 5.40 6.31
C LEU A 28 -12.32 5.87 7.74
N LYS A 29 -11.12 6.41 8.00
CA LYS A 29 -10.74 6.97 9.32
C LYS A 29 -11.55 8.20 9.71
N ALA A 30 -12.09 8.93 8.73
CA ALA A 30 -12.94 10.10 8.96
C ALA A 30 -14.41 9.76 9.31
N LYS A 31 -14.86 8.51 9.06
CA LYS A 31 -16.23 8.08 9.35
C LYS A 31 -16.39 7.66 10.81
N ARG A 32 -17.56 7.91 11.38
CA ARG A 32 -17.98 7.28 12.65
C ARG A 32 -18.34 5.82 12.39
N GLN A 33 -18.16 4.96 13.38
CA GLN A 33 -18.46 3.53 13.25
C GLN A 33 -19.91 3.26 12.81
N ALA A 34 -20.86 4.06 13.27
CA ALA A 34 -22.28 3.97 12.89
C ALA A 34 -22.55 4.34 11.42
N GLU A 35 -21.59 4.95 10.73
CA GLU A 35 -21.68 5.35 9.32
C GLU A 35 -21.00 4.33 8.38
N LEU A 36 -20.38 3.28 8.93
CA LEU A 36 -19.69 2.26 8.13
C LEU A 36 -20.69 1.31 7.48
N GLY A 37 -20.62 1.24 6.15
CA GLY A 37 -21.39 0.29 5.34
C GLY A 37 -20.58 -0.96 4.97
N GLU A 38 -21.24 -1.90 4.29
CA GLU A 38 -20.60 -3.14 3.84
C GLU A 38 -19.35 -2.88 2.97
N ASP A 39 -19.42 -1.92 2.05
CA ASP A 39 -18.28 -1.55 1.19
C ASP A 39 -17.08 -1.02 2.00
N ASP A 40 -17.34 -0.34 3.11
CA ASP A 40 -16.29 0.12 4.02
C ASP A 40 -15.60 -1.07 4.69
N TYR A 41 -16.37 -2.04 5.17
CA TYR A 41 -15.83 -3.27 5.74
C TYR A 41 -15.08 -4.13 4.71
N GLN A 42 -15.55 -4.19 3.47
CA GLN A 42 -14.83 -4.86 2.38
C GLN A 42 -13.49 -4.17 2.09
N ALA A 43 -13.47 -2.84 2.06
CA ALA A 43 -12.24 -2.07 1.90
C ALA A 43 -11.27 -2.32 3.07
N MET A 44 -11.74 -2.31 4.31
CA MET A 44 -10.92 -2.63 5.49
C MET A 44 -10.31 -4.04 5.40
N ARG A 45 -11.13 -5.06 5.07
CA ARG A 45 -10.64 -6.44 4.87
C ARG A 45 -9.57 -6.52 3.77
N LYS A 46 -9.76 -5.79 2.67
CA LYS A 46 -8.79 -5.70 1.58
C LYS A 46 -7.47 -5.11 2.07
N VAL A 47 -7.51 -4.01 2.83
CA VAL A 47 -6.32 -3.36 3.40
C VAL A 47 -5.57 -4.31 4.33
N ILE A 48 -6.27 -4.89 5.31
CA ILE A 48 -5.68 -5.84 6.27
C ILE A 48 -5.04 -7.02 5.54
N GLY A 49 -5.76 -7.60 4.58
CA GLY A 49 -5.27 -8.73 3.79
C GLY A 49 -4.05 -8.37 2.95
N TYR A 50 -3.99 -7.17 2.38
CA TYR A 50 -2.82 -6.69 1.66
C TYR A 50 -1.62 -6.55 2.59
N VAL A 51 -1.77 -5.83 3.71
CA VAL A 51 -0.69 -5.59 4.68
C VAL A 51 -0.12 -6.91 5.18
N HIS A 52 -0.94 -7.86 5.61
CA HIS A 52 -0.46 -9.18 6.09
C HIS A 52 0.33 -9.94 5.03
N ARG A 53 -0.17 -10.00 3.78
CA ARG A 53 0.54 -10.70 2.70
C ARG A 53 1.84 -10.01 2.32
N HIS A 54 1.88 -8.68 2.35
CA HIS A 54 3.07 -7.93 1.97
C HIS A 54 4.12 -7.96 3.08
N LEU A 55 3.71 -7.93 4.36
CA LEU A 55 4.58 -8.16 5.51
C LEU A 55 5.27 -9.53 5.46
N ALA A 56 4.54 -10.58 5.06
CA ALA A 56 5.11 -11.92 4.90
C ALA A 56 6.21 -11.99 3.80
N GLN A 57 6.29 -10.99 2.92
CA GLN A 57 7.29 -10.87 1.86
C GLN A 57 8.45 -9.93 2.25
N ARG A 58 8.66 -9.69 3.55
CA ARG A 58 9.69 -8.77 4.05
C ARG A 58 11.08 -9.11 3.49
N PRO A 59 11.76 -8.17 2.83
CA PRO A 59 13.14 -8.35 2.40
C PRO A 59 14.10 -8.50 3.60
N GLU A 60 15.17 -9.27 3.41
CA GLU A 60 16.25 -9.42 4.41
C GLU A 60 17.19 -8.20 4.45
N ALA A 61 17.26 -7.42 3.37
CA ALA A 61 18.10 -6.23 3.27
C ALA A 61 17.52 -5.03 4.06
N ASP A 62 18.29 -3.92 4.14
CA ASP A 62 17.77 -2.67 4.71
C ASP A 62 16.52 -2.21 3.93
N ILE A 63 15.42 -2.05 4.67
CA ILE A 63 14.10 -1.72 4.14
C ILE A 63 13.77 -0.23 4.24
N ARG A 64 14.60 0.60 4.89
CA ARG A 64 14.29 2.00 5.23
C ARG A 64 13.81 2.83 4.04
N ASP A 65 14.46 2.71 2.89
CA ASP A 65 14.11 3.43 1.64
C ASP A 65 13.74 2.45 0.52
N SER A 66 13.07 1.35 0.89
CA SER A 66 12.70 0.30 -0.06
C SER A 66 11.33 0.54 -0.66
N ARG A 67 11.17 0.12 -1.93
CA ARG A 67 9.84 0.06 -2.59
C ARG A 67 8.84 -0.75 -1.80
N TRP A 68 9.29 -1.82 -1.13
CA TRP A 68 8.45 -2.66 -0.27
C TRP A 68 7.86 -1.86 0.89
N ARG A 69 8.69 -1.09 1.61
CA ARG A 69 8.23 -0.21 2.70
C ARG A 69 7.30 0.87 2.18
N HIS A 70 7.66 1.56 1.10
CA HIS A 70 6.82 2.60 0.50
C HIS A 70 5.45 2.06 0.07
N SER A 71 5.40 0.83 -0.42
CA SER A 71 4.13 0.17 -0.75
C SER A 71 3.27 -0.05 0.50
N LEU A 72 3.83 -0.50 1.62
CA LEU A 72 3.09 -0.61 2.88
C LEU A 72 2.60 0.76 3.39
N MET A 73 3.43 1.80 3.29
CA MET A 73 3.05 3.15 3.73
C MET A 73 1.89 3.72 2.92
N ASN A 74 1.83 3.46 1.60
CA ASN A 74 0.68 3.82 0.77
C ASN A 74 -0.61 3.11 1.21
N TRP A 75 -0.47 1.95 1.86
CA TRP A 75 -1.59 1.19 2.45
C TRP A 75 -1.79 1.47 3.94
N GLY A 76 -1.17 2.54 4.45
CA GLY A 76 -1.38 3.04 5.82
C GLY A 76 -0.67 2.23 6.91
N HIS A 77 0.38 1.48 6.58
CA HIS A 77 1.18 0.73 7.55
C HIS A 77 2.67 1.06 7.39
N ASP A 78 3.37 1.36 8.49
CA ASP A 78 4.82 1.51 8.48
C ASP A 78 5.48 0.41 9.34
N PRO A 79 6.15 -0.58 8.72
CA PRO A 79 6.75 -1.72 9.42
C PRO A 79 7.96 -1.36 10.31
N LEU A 80 8.35 -0.08 10.36
CA LEU A 80 9.38 0.44 11.27
C LEU A 80 8.82 1.26 12.44
N GLU A 81 7.54 1.66 12.39
CA GLU A 81 6.93 2.55 13.39
C GLU A 81 5.70 1.93 14.08
N ASP A 82 5.03 0.94 13.46
CA ASP A 82 3.89 0.18 14.01
C ASP A 82 4.34 -1.09 14.77
#